data_AF-B2S334-F1
#
_entry.id   AF-B2S334-F1
#
_cell.length_a   1.000
_cell.length_b   1.000
_cell.length_c   1.000
_cell.angle_alpha   90.00
_cell.angle_beta   90.00
_cell.angle_gamma   90.00
#
_symmetry.space_group_name_H-M   'P 1'
#
loop_
_entity.id
_entity.type
_entity.pdbx_description
1 polymer ?
#
loop_
_entity_poly.entity_id
_entity_poly.type
_entity_poly.pdbx_seq_one_letter_code
_entity_poly.pdbx_strand_id
1 'polypeptide(L)'
;MRAVDFLRRATVCWYMRIYLASNNAHKHAEFSSLFPMHTILLPKDEGIDFFSPEDGSTFFANARQKADALYDVVHAPVLADDSGLCVDALDGDPGVHSARFGAQHGVHTDTARMQLLLERMHGRQDRACSFVCVAVLKLGSVPLCVGRGVCRGVLTTEMSGVEGFGYDPIFLLPHLGRTFAQLSIEEKNRVSHRALAALRLAQVLAMMQLPRALRYELKLLRGARRMTRGGVLRPGAPCAQRKGQTAQTARRHKFYARARRCARRIHRA
;
A
#
# COMPACT_ATOMS: atom_id res chain seq x y z
N MET A 1 37.28 -9.99 -17.18
CA MET A 1 36.05 -10.22 -16.39
C MET A 1 35.50 -8.88 -15.89
N ARG A 2 34.68 -8.23 -16.71
CA ARG A 2 34.57 -6.76 -16.79
C ARG A 2 33.19 -6.27 -16.35
N ALA A 3 33.07 -5.64 -15.18
CA ALA A 3 32.00 -4.74 -14.72
C ALA A 3 30.51 -5.18 -14.79
N VAL A 4 30.16 -6.27 -15.47
CA VAL A 4 28.81 -6.83 -15.61
C VAL A 4 28.53 -7.83 -14.50
N ASP A 5 29.53 -8.61 -14.07
CA ASP A 5 29.42 -9.54 -12.93
C ASP A 5 29.26 -8.81 -11.60
N PHE A 6 29.90 -7.64 -11.43
CA PHE A 6 29.72 -6.81 -10.24
C PHE A 6 28.31 -6.23 -10.14
N LEU A 7 27.67 -5.90 -11.28
CA LEU A 7 26.29 -5.42 -11.29
C LEU A 7 25.27 -6.53 -11.03
N ARG A 8 25.55 -7.77 -11.47
CA ARG A 8 24.72 -8.94 -11.10
C ARG A 8 24.83 -9.29 -9.62
N ARG A 9 26.00 -9.09 -8.99
CA ARG A 9 26.18 -9.29 -7.53
C ARG A 9 25.68 -8.11 -6.68
N ALA A 10 25.60 -6.89 -7.23
CA ALA A 10 25.25 -5.68 -6.48
C ALA A 10 23.75 -5.35 -6.43
N THR A 11 22.91 -6.03 -7.22
CA THR A 11 21.45 -5.99 -7.05
C THR A 11 20.99 -7.32 -6.48
N VAL A 12 21.14 -7.47 -5.16
CA VAL A 12 20.42 -8.53 -4.45
C VAL A 12 18.97 -8.05 -4.35
N CYS A 13 18.18 -8.35 -5.38
CA CYS A 13 16.73 -8.34 -5.26
C CYS A 13 16.39 -9.50 -4.31
N TRP A 14 16.29 -9.19 -3.02
CA TRP A 14 15.88 -10.17 -2.03
C TRP A 14 14.42 -10.51 -2.29
N TYR A 15 14.20 -11.66 -2.93
CA TYR A 15 12.91 -12.32 -2.92
C TYR A 15 12.62 -12.72 -1.47
N MET A 16 11.43 -12.34 -0.99
CA MET A 16 11.00 -12.62 0.37
C MET A 16 9.70 -13.40 0.34
N ARG A 17 9.59 -14.36 1.26
CA ARG A 17 8.33 -14.94 1.69
C ARG A 17 7.76 -14.02 2.77
N ILE A 18 6.56 -13.50 2.55
CA ILE A 18 5.90 -12.55 3.46
C ILE A 18 4.56 -13.17 3.85
N TYR A 19 4.35 -13.40 5.13
CA TYR A 19 3.08 -13.89 5.63
C TYR A 19 2.07 -12.74 5.70
N LEU A 20 0.89 -12.93 5.14
CA LEU A 20 -0.22 -11.99 5.22
C LEU A 20 -1.08 -12.33 6.45
N ALA A 21 -1.11 -11.45 7.45
CA ALA A 21 -1.95 -11.57 8.64
C ALA A 21 -3.42 -11.27 8.33
N SER A 22 -4.02 -12.10 7.48
CA SER A 22 -5.43 -12.06 7.10
C SER A 22 -5.82 -13.39 6.46
N ASN A 23 -7.02 -13.88 6.76
CA ASN A 23 -7.58 -15.08 6.14
C ASN A 23 -8.44 -14.81 4.89
N ASN A 24 -8.62 -13.52 4.53
CA ASN A 24 -9.41 -13.11 3.38
C ASN A 24 -8.68 -13.39 2.05
N ALA A 25 -9.25 -14.27 1.23
CA ALA A 25 -8.70 -14.68 -0.07
C ALA A 25 -8.61 -13.52 -1.09
N HIS A 26 -9.58 -12.59 -1.08
CA HIS A 26 -9.53 -11.43 -1.97
C HIS A 26 -8.38 -10.49 -1.61
N LYS A 27 -8.13 -10.27 -0.31
CA LYS A 27 -6.96 -9.49 0.13
C LYS A 27 -5.65 -10.14 -0.29
N HIS A 28 -5.56 -11.47 -0.21
CA HIS A 28 -4.39 -12.22 -0.67
C HIS A 28 -4.16 -12.08 -2.16
N ALA A 29 -5.21 -12.20 -2.98
CA ALA A 29 -5.12 -11.99 -4.43
C ALA A 29 -4.64 -10.57 -4.76
N GLU A 30 -5.21 -9.54 -4.12
CA GLU A 30 -4.80 -8.15 -4.31
C GLU A 30 -3.33 -7.94 -3.93
N PHE A 31 -2.91 -8.36 -2.72
CA PHE A 31 -1.52 -8.17 -2.28
C PHE A 31 -0.50 -9.00 -3.08
N SER A 32 -0.85 -10.21 -3.50
CA SER A 32 0.01 -11.03 -4.35
C SER A 32 0.27 -10.33 -5.69
N SER A 33 -0.77 -9.73 -6.28
CA SER A 33 -0.65 -8.91 -7.50
C SER A 33 0.20 -7.65 -7.26
N LEU A 34 0.08 -7.02 -6.09
CA LEU A 34 0.78 -5.77 -5.74
C LEU A 34 2.27 -5.97 -5.37
N PHE A 35 2.68 -7.18 -4.97
CA PHE A 35 4.06 -7.51 -4.61
C PHE A 35 4.64 -8.64 -5.47
N PRO A 36 4.72 -8.49 -6.81
CA PRO A 36 5.06 -9.59 -7.72
C PRO A 36 6.52 -10.10 -7.59
N MET A 37 7.37 -9.36 -6.90
CA MET A 37 8.77 -9.75 -6.63
C MET A 37 8.93 -10.55 -5.33
N HIS A 38 7.84 -10.77 -4.61
CA HIS A 38 7.77 -11.46 -3.32
C HIS A 38 6.65 -12.49 -3.39
N THR A 39 6.68 -13.46 -2.48
CA THR A 39 5.56 -14.40 -2.34
C THR A 39 4.81 -14.07 -1.08
N ILE A 40 3.52 -13.80 -1.26
CA ILE A 40 2.58 -13.56 -0.18
C ILE A 40 1.99 -14.91 0.22
N LEU A 41 2.17 -15.29 1.47
CA LEU A 41 1.71 -16.56 2.03
C LEU A 41 0.51 -16.31 2.95
N LEU A 42 -0.46 -17.22 2.94
CA LEU A 42 -1.51 -17.24 3.94
C LEU A 42 -1.11 -18.18 5.09
N PRO A 43 -1.18 -17.75 6.35
CA PRO A 43 -0.86 -18.60 7.50
C PRO A 43 -1.60 -19.93 7.51
N LYS A 44 -2.91 -19.91 7.17
CA LYS A 44 -3.76 -21.10 7.11
C LYS A 44 -3.24 -22.17 6.13
N ASP A 45 -2.62 -21.76 5.02
CA ASP A 45 -2.13 -22.68 3.98
C ASP A 45 -0.88 -23.44 4.45
N GLU A 46 -0.20 -22.92 5.47
CA GLU A 46 0.98 -23.52 6.12
C GLU A 46 0.60 -24.15 7.48
N GLY A 47 -0.70 -24.29 7.77
CA GLY A 47 -1.19 -24.86 9.03
C GLY A 47 -0.92 -23.97 10.27
N ILE A 48 -0.70 -22.67 10.06
CA ILE A 48 -0.41 -21.72 11.13
C ILE A 48 -1.71 -21.03 11.54
N ASP A 49 -2.08 -21.20 12.81
CA ASP A 49 -3.17 -20.46 13.43
C ASP A 49 -2.62 -19.29 14.26
N PHE A 50 -3.34 -18.18 14.26
CA PHE A 50 -3.00 -17.01 15.05
C PHE A 50 -4.28 -16.21 15.35
N PHE A 51 -4.34 -15.63 16.53
CA PHE A 51 -5.46 -14.79 16.95
C PHE A 51 -5.03 -13.33 17.06
N SER A 52 -5.85 -12.42 16.55
CA SER A 52 -5.70 -10.98 16.75
C SER A 52 -7.05 -10.39 17.18
N PRO A 53 -7.10 -9.61 18.28
CA PRO A 53 -8.36 -9.10 18.81
C PRO A 53 -9.01 -7.99 17.96
N GLU A 54 -8.20 -7.22 17.21
CA GLU A 54 -8.68 -6.10 16.37
C GLU A 54 -9.60 -5.11 17.13
N ASP A 55 -9.25 -4.85 18.39
CA ASP A 55 -9.95 -3.98 19.34
C ASP A 55 -9.46 -2.52 19.29
N GLY A 56 -8.56 -2.22 18.36
CA GLY A 56 -8.01 -0.89 18.15
C GLY A 56 -9.05 0.09 17.60
N SER A 57 -8.97 1.33 18.08
CA SER A 57 -9.82 2.45 17.63
C SER A 57 -9.38 3.07 16.30
N THR A 58 -8.31 2.57 15.68
CA THR A 58 -7.80 3.07 14.39
C THR A 58 -7.37 1.93 13.49
N PHE A 59 -7.43 2.17 12.17
CA PHE A 59 -6.92 1.22 11.17
C PHE A 59 -5.46 0.83 11.43
N PHE A 60 -4.62 1.78 11.86
CA PHE A 60 -3.23 1.48 12.19
C PHE A 60 -3.10 0.54 13.40
N ALA A 61 -3.87 0.78 14.47
CA ALA A 61 -3.85 -0.06 15.66
C ALA A 61 -4.23 -1.51 15.33
N ASN A 62 -5.31 -1.72 14.58
CA ASN A 62 -5.75 -3.05 14.15
C ASN A 62 -4.72 -3.73 13.23
N ALA A 63 -4.20 -3.00 12.24
CA ALA A 63 -3.18 -3.54 11.34
C ALA A 63 -1.93 -3.96 12.11
N ARG A 64 -1.50 -3.14 13.09
CA ARG A 64 -0.36 -3.46 13.95
C ARG A 64 -0.62 -4.67 14.84
N GLN A 65 -1.78 -4.76 15.50
CA GLN A 65 -2.13 -5.92 16.33
C GLN A 65 -2.10 -7.21 15.52
N LYS A 66 -2.63 -7.21 14.29
CA LYS A 66 -2.56 -8.37 13.38
C LYS A 66 -1.13 -8.74 13.03
N ALA A 67 -0.31 -7.75 12.69
CA ALA A 67 1.09 -7.99 12.36
C ALA A 67 1.90 -8.51 13.54
N ASP A 68 1.69 -7.93 14.73
CA ASP A 68 2.39 -8.32 15.95
C ASP A 68 1.99 -9.75 16.33
N ALA A 69 0.70 -10.05 16.39
CA ALA A 69 0.19 -11.39 16.72
C ALA A 69 0.74 -12.48 15.81
N LEU A 70 0.71 -12.28 14.49
CA LEU A 70 1.26 -13.28 13.58
C LEU A 70 2.79 -13.37 13.66
N TYR A 71 3.48 -12.24 13.79
CA TYR A 71 4.94 -12.22 13.86
C TYR A 71 5.47 -12.97 15.09
N ASP A 72 4.75 -12.92 16.19
CA ASP A 72 5.11 -13.62 17.43
C ASP A 72 5.00 -15.14 17.29
N VAL A 73 4.25 -15.63 16.29
CA VAL A 73 4.17 -17.06 15.94
C VAL A 73 5.21 -17.45 14.90
N VAL A 74 5.35 -16.68 13.82
CA VAL A 74 6.14 -17.10 12.64
C VAL A 74 7.58 -16.61 12.63
N HIS A 75 7.89 -15.56 13.41
CA HIS A 75 9.21 -14.90 13.45
C HIS A 75 9.83 -14.60 12.07
N ALA A 76 8.98 -14.30 11.10
CA ALA A 76 9.30 -14.08 9.70
C ALA A 76 8.65 -12.77 9.21
N PRO A 77 8.98 -12.25 8.02
CA PRO A 77 8.32 -11.07 7.46
C PRO A 77 6.80 -11.19 7.47
N VAL A 78 6.12 -10.22 8.08
CA VAL A 78 4.65 -10.17 8.17
C VAL A 78 4.12 -8.88 7.56
N LEU A 79 3.17 -9.02 6.65
CA LEU A 79 2.31 -7.95 6.14
C LEU A 79 0.94 -8.07 6.81
N ALA A 80 0.42 -6.97 7.32
CA ALA A 80 -0.97 -6.90 7.78
C ALA A 80 -1.63 -5.65 7.21
N ASP A 81 -2.94 -5.70 7.01
CA ASP A 81 -3.73 -4.52 6.66
C ASP A 81 -4.99 -4.43 7.52
N ASP A 82 -5.38 -3.19 7.78
CA ASP A 82 -6.74 -2.86 8.18
C ASP A 82 -7.31 -1.85 7.22
N SER A 83 -8.51 -2.16 6.73
CA SER A 83 -9.15 -1.39 5.67
C SER A 83 -10.64 -1.26 5.95
N GLY A 84 -11.21 -0.13 5.57
CA GLY A 84 -12.63 0.13 5.75
C GLY A 84 -13.14 1.27 4.87
N LEU A 85 -14.47 1.34 4.80
CA LEU A 85 -15.20 2.42 4.16
C LEU A 85 -15.54 3.48 5.21
N CYS A 86 -15.23 4.73 4.94
CA CYS A 86 -15.64 5.88 5.73
C CYS A 86 -16.63 6.71 4.91
N VAL A 87 -17.84 6.89 5.42
CA VAL A 87 -18.85 7.74 4.77
C VAL A 87 -18.92 9.08 5.49
N ASP A 88 -18.70 10.17 4.74
CA ASP A 88 -18.51 11.51 5.32
C ASP A 88 -19.79 11.97 6.04
N ALA A 89 -20.95 11.71 5.44
CA ALA A 89 -22.25 12.05 6.02
C ALA A 89 -22.60 11.24 7.29
N LEU A 90 -21.88 10.16 7.57
CA LEU A 90 -22.05 9.33 8.78
C LEU A 90 -20.87 9.50 9.74
N ASP A 91 -20.19 10.66 9.71
CA ASP A 91 -19.03 10.96 10.57
C ASP A 91 -17.90 9.91 10.46
N GLY A 92 -17.78 9.28 9.29
CA GLY A 92 -16.77 8.26 9.00
C GLY A 92 -17.19 6.82 9.26
N ASP A 93 -18.42 6.56 9.72
CA ASP A 93 -18.97 5.20 9.78
C ASP A 93 -19.11 4.59 8.36
N PRO A 94 -18.95 3.26 8.19
CA PRO A 94 -18.61 2.25 9.20
C PRO A 94 -17.19 2.29 9.77
N GLY A 95 -16.23 2.92 9.07
CA GLY A 95 -14.86 3.09 9.51
C GLY A 95 -14.15 1.77 9.84
N VAL A 96 -13.50 1.69 11.00
CA VAL A 96 -12.83 0.48 11.51
C VAL A 96 -13.78 -0.70 11.74
N HIS A 97 -15.09 -0.44 11.82
CA HIS A 97 -16.12 -1.47 12.00
C HIS A 97 -16.65 -2.01 10.66
N SER A 98 -16.06 -1.63 9.53
CA SER A 98 -16.51 -2.02 8.19
C SER A 98 -16.82 -3.51 8.01
N ALA A 99 -15.97 -4.40 8.51
CA ALA A 99 -16.20 -5.85 8.38
C ALA A 99 -17.30 -6.40 9.31
N ARG A 100 -17.60 -5.69 10.40
CA ARG A 100 -18.57 -6.07 11.44
C ARG A 100 -19.75 -5.10 11.52
N PHE A 101 -19.98 -4.34 10.46
CA PHE A 101 -21.01 -3.32 10.44
C PHE A 101 -22.39 -3.95 10.59
N GLY A 102 -23.12 -3.54 11.63
CA GLY A 102 -24.42 -4.13 11.95
C GLY A 102 -24.36 -5.53 12.57
N ALA A 103 -23.19 -6.04 12.97
CA ALA A 103 -23.06 -7.37 13.55
C ALA A 103 -23.94 -7.54 14.81
N GLN A 104 -24.10 -6.50 15.62
CA GLN A 104 -25.02 -6.52 16.77
C GLN A 104 -26.52 -6.66 16.40
N HIS A 105 -26.84 -6.54 15.11
CA HIS A 105 -28.18 -6.71 14.55
C HIS A 105 -28.28 -7.96 13.64
N GLY A 106 -27.34 -8.91 13.75
CA GLY A 106 -27.34 -10.13 12.95
C GLY A 106 -26.84 -9.96 11.51
N VAL A 107 -26.20 -8.83 11.18
CA VAL A 107 -25.68 -8.56 9.82
C VAL A 107 -24.29 -9.18 9.66
N HIS A 108 -24.22 -10.28 8.90
CA HIS A 108 -22.98 -11.06 8.74
C HIS A 108 -22.49 -11.21 7.30
N THR A 109 -23.33 -10.92 6.29
CA THR A 109 -22.94 -10.99 4.87
C THR A 109 -22.56 -9.62 4.32
N ASP A 110 -21.74 -9.58 3.26
CA ASP A 110 -21.41 -8.34 2.55
C ASP A 110 -22.66 -7.64 2.01
N THR A 111 -23.57 -8.42 1.41
CA THR A 111 -24.85 -7.90 0.89
C THR A 111 -25.68 -7.23 1.97
N ALA A 112 -25.84 -7.88 3.13
CA ALA A 112 -26.62 -7.31 4.22
C ALA A 112 -25.95 -6.06 4.83
N ARG A 113 -24.61 -6.02 4.90
CA ARG A 113 -23.85 -4.82 5.31
C ARG A 113 -24.08 -3.64 4.36
N MET A 114 -24.03 -3.91 3.05
CA MET A 114 -24.30 -2.90 2.03
C MET A 114 -25.74 -2.41 2.11
N GLN A 115 -26.72 -3.31 2.24
CA GLN A 115 -28.14 -2.94 2.39
C GLN A 115 -28.35 -2.03 3.60
N LEU A 116 -27.83 -2.41 4.77
CA LEU A 116 -27.90 -1.58 5.98
C LEU A 116 -27.26 -0.21 5.77
N LEU A 117 -26.10 -0.14 5.11
CA LEU A 117 -25.44 1.13 4.84
C LEU A 117 -26.24 2.00 3.87
N LEU A 118 -26.80 1.41 2.81
CA LEU A 118 -27.65 2.10 1.85
C LEU A 118 -28.93 2.64 2.52
N GLU A 119 -29.54 1.86 3.41
CA GLU A 119 -30.71 2.26 4.20
C GLU A 119 -30.38 3.46 5.12
N ARG A 120 -29.27 3.42 5.85
CA ARG A 120 -28.83 4.57 6.68
C ARG A 120 -28.51 5.82 5.86
N MET A 121 -28.19 5.62 4.58
CA MET A 121 -27.91 6.68 3.63
C MET A 121 -29.14 7.08 2.80
N HIS A 122 -30.32 6.56 3.12
CA HIS A 122 -31.57 6.93 2.45
C HIS A 122 -31.88 8.42 2.66
N GLY A 123 -32.32 9.11 1.61
CA GLY A 123 -32.62 10.55 1.62
C GLY A 123 -31.42 11.50 1.74
N ARG A 124 -30.20 11.00 2.00
CA ARG A 124 -29.00 11.82 2.13
C ARG A 124 -28.42 12.17 0.76
N GLN A 125 -28.26 13.48 0.53
CA GLN A 125 -27.71 14.05 -0.71
C GLN A 125 -26.18 13.98 -0.75
N ASP A 126 -25.51 14.26 0.38
CA ASP A 126 -24.07 14.05 0.48
C ASP A 126 -23.78 12.56 0.65
N ARG A 127 -23.14 11.99 -0.36
CA ARG A 127 -22.75 10.58 -0.43
C ARG A 127 -21.25 10.41 -0.59
N ALA A 128 -20.47 11.46 -0.30
CA ALA A 128 -19.02 11.36 -0.31
C ALA A 128 -18.55 10.27 0.66
N CYS A 129 -17.66 9.41 0.16
CA CYS A 129 -17.07 8.36 0.98
C CYS A 129 -15.64 8.08 0.52
N SER A 130 -14.90 7.41 1.38
CA SER A 130 -13.52 7.02 1.12
C SER A 130 -13.27 5.60 1.58
N PHE A 131 -12.68 4.79 0.73
CA PHE A 131 -11.98 3.61 1.21
C PHE A 131 -10.63 4.02 1.78
N VAL A 132 -10.31 3.54 2.98
CA VAL A 132 -9.04 3.75 3.67
C VAL A 132 -8.38 2.40 3.91
N CYS A 133 -7.09 2.29 3.60
CA CYS A 133 -6.25 1.14 3.96
C CYS A 133 -5.05 1.65 4.75
N VAL A 134 -4.77 1.03 5.88
CA VAL A 134 -3.46 1.10 6.53
C VAL A 134 -2.85 -0.29 6.49
N ALA A 135 -1.75 -0.43 5.75
CA ALA A 135 -0.95 -1.63 5.68
C ALA A 135 0.34 -1.42 6.48
N VAL A 136 0.74 -2.43 7.24
CA VAL A 136 1.99 -2.44 8.01
C VAL A 136 2.83 -3.65 7.60
N LEU A 137 4.14 -3.45 7.56
CA LEU A 137 5.10 -4.50 7.26
C LEU A 137 6.13 -4.59 8.39
N LYS A 138 6.14 -5.74 9.07
CA LYS A 138 7.04 -6.08 10.17
C LYS A 138 8.17 -6.97 9.66
N LEU A 139 9.41 -6.52 9.84
CA LEU A 139 10.63 -7.17 9.32
C LEU A 139 11.66 -7.34 10.45
N GLY A 140 11.29 -8.11 11.47
CA GLY A 140 12.13 -8.34 12.64
C GLY A 140 12.53 -7.06 13.36
N SER A 141 13.83 -6.83 13.51
CA SER A 141 14.37 -5.67 14.23
C SER A 141 14.29 -4.34 13.48
N VAL A 142 13.76 -4.34 12.25
CA VAL A 142 13.56 -3.11 11.48
C VAL A 142 12.31 -2.38 12.02
N PRO A 143 12.35 -1.03 12.13
CA PRO A 143 11.16 -0.25 12.47
C PRO A 143 9.96 -0.59 11.58
N LEU A 144 8.78 -0.67 12.19
CA LEU A 144 7.54 -1.01 11.50
C LEU A 144 7.34 -0.07 10.30
N CYS A 145 7.22 -0.66 9.11
CA CYS A 145 6.99 0.08 7.89
C CYS A 145 5.48 0.27 7.72
N VAL A 146 5.03 1.49 7.45
CA VAL A 146 3.60 1.81 7.37
C VAL A 146 3.26 2.45 6.03
N GLY A 147 2.25 1.93 5.36
CA GLY A 147 1.66 2.51 4.16
C GLY A 147 0.19 2.81 4.40
N ARG A 148 -0.23 4.05 4.19
CA ARG A 148 -1.65 4.44 4.24
C ARG A 148 -2.12 4.84 2.86
N GLY A 149 -3.16 4.21 2.34
CA GLY A 149 -3.82 4.60 1.11
C GLY A 149 -5.25 5.04 1.35
N VAL A 150 -5.71 5.99 0.55
CA VAL A 150 -7.08 6.51 0.58
C VAL A 150 -7.55 6.63 -0.86
N CYS A 151 -8.72 6.08 -1.15
CA CYS A 151 -9.39 6.22 -2.43
C CYS A 151 -10.73 6.91 -2.17
N ARG A 152 -10.95 8.09 -2.77
CA ARG A 152 -12.20 8.84 -2.66
C ARG A 152 -13.18 8.39 -3.72
N GLY A 153 -14.44 8.32 -3.35
CA GLY A 153 -15.54 7.93 -4.23
C GLY A 153 -16.86 8.51 -3.74
N VAL A 154 -17.93 7.97 -4.29
CA VAL A 154 -19.31 8.33 -3.95
C VAL A 154 -20.07 7.04 -3.70
N LEU A 155 -20.88 7.01 -2.63
CA LEU A 155 -21.73 5.87 -2.35
C LEU A 155 -22.88 5.85 -3.36
N THR A 156 -23.10 4.75 -4.07
CA THR A 156 -24.27 4.62 -4.98
C THR A 156 -25.56 4.44 -4.18
N THR A 157 -26.71 4.51 -4.85
CA THR A 157 -28.03 4.17 -4.27
C THR A 157 -28.40 2.70 -4.46
N GLU A 158 -27.76 2.04 -5.42
CA GLU A 158 -27.97 0.64 -5.78
C GLU A 158 -26.64 -0.07 -6.00
N MET A 159 -26.63 -1.39 -5.86
CA MET A 159 -25.43 -2.21 -6.09
C MET A 159 -25.19 -2.38 -7.59
N SER A 160 -23.94 -2.28 -8.03
CA SER A 160 -23.55 -2.53 -9.41
C SER A 160 -22.23 -3.28 -9.46
N GLY A 161 -22.15 -4.31 -10.31
CA GLY A 161 -20.97 -5.16 -10.45
C GLY A 161 -20.93 -6.32 -9.45
N VAL A 162 -20.06 -7.29 -9.73
CA VAL A 162 -19.92 -8.56 -8.98
C VAL A 162 -18.48 -8.89 -8.60
N GLU A 163 -17.51 -8.14 -9.12
CA GLU A 163 -16.09 -8.33 -8.81
C GLU A 163 -15.74 -7.80 -7.42
N GLY A 164 -14.62 -8.26 -6.88
CA GLY A 164 -14.12 -7.77 -5.59
C GLY A 164 -14.90 -8.31 -4.39
N PHE A 165 -15.04 -7.50 -3.33
CA PHE A 165 -15.67 -7.90 -2.07
C PHE A 165 -16.13 -6.70 -1.22
N GLY A 166 -16.88 -6.95 -0.14
CA GLY A 166 -17.27 -5.91 0.79
C GLY A 166 -18.22 -4.89 0.18
N TYR A 167 -17.85 -3.61 0.26
CA TYR A 167 -18.65 -2.49 -0.23
C TYR A 167 -18.31 -2.11 -1.69
N ASP A 168 -17.49 -2.90 -2.39
CA ASP A 168 -17.09 -2.63 -3.77
C ASP A 168 -18.28 -2.38 -4.72
N PRO A 169 -19.44 -3.10 -4.61
CA PRO A 169 -20.60 -2.85 -5.47
C PRO A 169 -21.31 -1.52 -5.26
N ILE A 170 -21.06 -0.82 -4.15
CA ILE A 170 -21.70 0.47 -3.85
C ILE A 170 -20.72 1.64 -3.79
N PHE A 171 -19.45 1.41 -4.14
CA PHE A 171 -18.41 2.44 -4.14
C PHE A 171 -18.12 2.89 -5.58
N LEU A 172 -18.68 4.01 -6.00
CA LEU A 172 -18.50 4.60 -7.33
C LEU A 172 -17.20 5.41 -7.40
N LEU A 173 -16.45 5.22 -8.48
CA LEU A 173 -15.40 6.13 -8.90
C LEU A 173 -15.95 7.17 -9.90
N PRO A 174 -16.10 8.45 -9.53
CA PRO A 174 -16.70 9.45 -10.41
C PRO A 174 -15.97 9.61 -11.76
N HIS A 175 -14.64 9.48 -11.74
CA HIS A 175 -13.80 9.63 -12.94
C HIS A 175 -13.87 8.44 -13.90
N LEU A 176 -14.40 7.28 -13.47
CA LEU A 176 -14.60 6.12 -14.34
C LEU A 176 -16.08 5.82 -14.61
N GLY A 177 -17.00 6.42 -13.86
CA GLY A 177 -18.43 6.09 -13.93
C GLY A 177 -18.75 4.63 -13.57
N ARG A 178 -17.83 3.95 -12.88
CA ARG A 178 -17.92 2.53 -12.53
C ARG A 178 -17.69 2.32 -11.03
N THR A 179 -18.39 1.37 -10.44
CA THR A 179 -18.14 0.91 -9.08
C THR A 179 -16.87 0.07 -9.04
N PHE A 180 -16.29 -0.14 -7.86
CA PHE A 180 -15.17 -1.07 -7.70
C PHE A 180 -15.51 -2.49 -8.15
N ALA A 181 -16.75 -2.94 -7.95
CA ALA A 181 -17.17 -4.27 -8.38
C ALA A 181 -17.40 -4.41 -9.90
N GLN A 182 -17.26 -3.31 -10.66
CA GLN A 182 -17.26 -3.32 -12.13
C GLN A 182 -15.84 -3.22 -12.71
N LEU A 183 -14.81 -3.20 -11.86
CA LEU A 183 -13.41 -3.16 -12.26
C LEU A 183 -12.80 -4.56 -12.15
N SER A 184 -11.94 -4.92 -13.10
CA SER A 184 -11.08 -6.09 -12.91
C SER A 184 -10.13 -5.87 -11.73
N ILE A 185 -9.53 -6.94 -11.18
CA ILE A 185 -8.53 -6.82 -10.12
C ILE A 185 -7.35 -5.94 -10.56
N GLU A 186 -6.92 -6.01 -11.82
CA GLU A 186 -5.85 -5.19 -12.38
C GLU A 186 -6.24 -3.71 -12.47
N GLU A 187 -7.47 -3.42 -12.90
CA GLU A 187 -7.99 -2.05 -12.95
C GLU A 187 -8.10 -1.47 -11.54
N LYS A 188 -8.71 -2.22 -10.61
CA LYS A 188 -8.84 -1.84 -9.20
C LYS A 188 -7.47 -1.60 -8.57
N ASN A 189 -6.49 -2.46 -8.82
CA ASN A 189 -5.13 -2.34 -8.27
C ASN A 189 -4.32 -1.15 -8.82
N ARG A 190 -4.83 -0.39 -9.81
CA ARG A 190 -4.19 0.88 -10.21
C ARG A 190 -4.58 2.04 -9.29
N VAL A 191 -5.78 1.99 -8.70
CA VAL A 191 -6.41 3.14 -8.06
C VAL A 191 -6.85 2.89 -6.62
N SER A 192 -6.90 1.63 -6.18
CA SER A 192 -7.46 1.29 -4.87
C SER A 192 -6.63 1.83 -3.70
N HIS A 193 -7.32 2.07 -2.59
CA HIS A 193 -6.73 2.39 -1.30
C HIS A 193 -5.65 1.36 -0.89
N ARG A 194 -5.87 0.06 -1.14
CA ARG A 194 -4.90 -1.00 -0.86
C ARG A 194 -3.67 -0.90 -1.76
N ALA A 195 -3.85 -0.65 -3.06
CA ALA A 195 -2.75 -0.42 -3.98
C ALA A 195 -1.88 0.78 -3.57
N LEU A 196 -2.53 1.88 -3.17
CA LEU A 196 -1.84 3.08 -2.68
C LEU A 196 -1.07 2.83 -1.38
N ALA A 197 -1.59 1.99 -0.48
CA ALA A 197 -0.90 1.56 0.73
C ALA A 197 0.30 0.65 0.39
N ALA A 198 0.08 -0.37 -0.44
CA ALA A 198 1.10 -1.31 -0.88
C ALA A 198 2.25 -0.62 -1.63
N LEU A 199 1.94 0.36 -2.49
CA LEU A 199 2.95 1.12 -3.21
C LEU A 199 3.94 1.82 -2.26
N ARG A 200 3.44 2.37 -1.15
CA ARG A 200 4.30 3.00 -0.13
C ARG A 200 5.23 1.96 0.52
N LEU A 201 4.70 0.78 0.86
CA LEU A 201 5.50 -0.31 1.41
C LEU A 201 6.53 -0.85 0.39
N ALA A 202 6.13 -0.99 -0.87
CA ALA A 202 7.01 -1.44 -1.96
C ALA A 202 8.21 -0.49 -2.16
N GLN A 203 8.00 0.82 -2.01
CA GLN A 203 9.09 1.80 -2.03
C GLN A 203 10.08 1.60 -0.88
N VAL A 204 9.57 1.32 0.33
CA VAL A 204 10.41 1.06 1.50
C VAL A 204 11.20 -0.23 1.33
N LEU A 205 10.54 -1.30 0.87
CA LEU A 205 11.17 -2.58 0.51
C LEU A 205 12.31 -2.40 -0.50
N ALA A 206 12.04 -1.69 -1.60
CA ALA A 206 13.05 -1.41 -2.62
C ALA A 206 14.23 -0.61 -2.03
N MET A 207 13.97 0.35 -1.15
CA MET A 207 15.02 1.11 -0.47
C MET A 207 15.89 0.27 0.46
N MET A 208 15.29 -0.70 1.17
CA MET A 208 16.03 -1.60 2.07
C MET A 208 16.94 -2.57 1.32
N GLN A 209 16.54 -2.98 0.12
CA GLN A 209 17.33 -3.86 -0.75
C GLN A 209 18.51 -3.14 -1.43
N LEU A 210 18.59 -1.81 -1.36
CA LEU A 210 19.75 -1.08 -1.89
C LEU A 210 21.01 -1.38 -1.06
N PRO A 211 22.17 -1.58 -1.72
CA PRO A 211 23.46 -1.64 -1.03
C PRO A 211 23.65 -0.42 -0.11
N ARG A 212 24.20 -0.62 1.10
CA ARG A 212 24.32 0.44 2.13
C ARG A 212 24.89 1.75 1.58
N ALA A 213 25.91 1.68 0.71
CA ALA A 213 26.53 2.84 0.07
C ALA A 213 25.53 3.71 -0.74
N LEU A 214 24.56 3.08 -1.43
CA LEU A 214 23.54 3.80 -2.21
C LEU A 214 22.46 4.43 -1.32
N ARG A 215 22.18 3.83 -0.14
CA ARG A 215 21.23 4.40 0.82
C ARG A 215 21.73 5.73 1.42
N TYR A 216 23.02 5.83 1.70
CA TYR A 216 23.63 7.07 2.22
C TYR A 216 23.56 8.22 1.22
N GLU A 217 23.92 7.98 -0.05
CA GLU A 217 23.85 9.01 -1.09
C GLU A 217 22.43 9.54 -1.31
N LEU A 218 21.41 8.68 -1.24
CA LEU A 218 20.02 9.11 -1.34
C LEU A 218 19.57 9.99 -0.17
N LYS A 219 20.02 9.70 1.06
CA LYS A 219 19.76 10.55 2.22
C LYS A 219 20.39 11.93 2.04
N LEU A 220 21.64 11.99 1.57
CA LEU A 220 22.36 13.24 1.30
C LEU A 220 21.65 14.09 0.22
N LEU A 221 21.20 13.47 -0.87
CA LEU A 221 20.47 14.17 -1.94
C LEU A 221 19.10 14.70 -1.50
N ARG A 222 18.40 14.01 -0.59
CA ARG A 222 17.15 14.50 0.00
C ARG A 222 17.39 15.64 0.99
N GLY A 223 18.47 15.57 1.78
CA GLY A 223 18.91 16.65 2.67
C GLY A 223 19.30 17.91 1.90
N ALA A 224 20.09 17.76 0.83
CA ALA A 224 20.51 18.87 -0.02
C ALA A 224 19.31 19.56 -0.71
N ARG A 225 18.31 18.81 -1.19
CA ARG A 225 17.07 19.38 -1.75
C ARG A 225 16.20 20.12 -0.73
N ARG A 226 16.31 19.76 0.56
CA ARG A 226 15.63 20.48 1.65
C ARG A 226 16.34 21.81 1.94
N MET A 227 17.68 21.84 1.83
CA MET A 227 18.46 23.07 1.97
C MET A 227 18.27 24.02 0.78
N THR A 228 18.19 23.54 -0.47
CA THR A 228 17.97 24.43 -1.63
C THR A 228 16.58 25.04 -1.72
N ARG A 229 15.63 24.64 -0.86
CA ARG A 229 14.30 25.27 -0.76
C ARG A 229 14.24 26.41 0.25
N GLY A 230 15.31 26.65 1.01
CA GLY A 230 15.47 27.84 1.85
C GLY A 230 16.73 28.60 1.44
N GLY A 231 16.56 29.74 0.77
CA GLY A 231 17.64 30.70 0.55
C GLY A 231 18.12 30.84 -0.89
N VAL A 232 17.80 31.99 -1.47
CA VAL A 232 18.44 32.56 -2.67
C VAL A 232 19.85 33.01 -2.27
N LEU A 233 20.90 32.49 -2.91
CA LEU A 233 22.22 33.14 -2.94
C LEU A 233 22.85 32.98 -4.34
N ARG A 234 23.42 34.10 -4.80
CA ARG A 234 23.84 34.48 -6.17
C ARG A 234 25.09 33.75 -6.70
N PRO A 235 25.39 33.79 -8.01
CA PRO A 235 26.48 33.03 -8.63
C PRO A 235 27.83 33.77 -8.56
N GLY A 236 28.91 33.01 -8.32
CA GLY A 236 30.30 33.49 -8.40
C GLY A 236 31.28 32.34 -8.67
N ALA A 237 31.73 32.26 -9.92
CA ALA A 237 32.98 31.77 -10.55
C ALA A 237 33.81 30.55 -10.02
N PRO A 238 34.59 29.87 -10.91
CA PRO A 238 34.92 28.45 -10.83
C PRO A 238 36.35 28.15 -10.35
N CYS A 239 36.59 26.93 -9.84
CA CYS A 239 37.92 26.33 -9.81
C CYS A 239 37.88 24.81 -10.05
N ALA A 240 38.84 24.36 -10.84
CA ALA A 240 38.96 23.06 -11.43
C ALA A 240 39.41 21.98 -10.43
N GLN A 241 38.94 20.75 -10.65
CA GLN A 241 39.68 19.47 -10.57
C GLN A 241 38.74 18.35 -10.09
N ARG A 242 38.34 17.48 -11.03
CA ARG A 242 38.35 16.01 -10.91
C ARG A 242 37.78 15.40 -12.19
N LYS A 243 38.67 15.25 -13.18
CA LYS A 243 38.53 14.25 -14.24
C LYS A 243 38.57 12.87 -13.54
N GLY A 244 37.46 12.13 -13.51
CA GLY A 244 37.46 10.79 -12.90
C GLY A 244 36.12 10.20 -12.43
N GLN A 245 34.97 10.86 -12.61
CA GLN A 245 33.66 10.34 -12.11
C GLN A 245 32.59 10.13 -13.19
N THR A 246 32.92 10.18 -14.48
CA THR A 246 31.90 10.24 -15.54
C THR A 246 31.26 8.89 -15.89
N ALA A 247 31.90 7.73 -15.62
CA ALA A 247 31.31 6.43 -15.94
C ALA A 247 30.38 5.86 -14.85
N GLN A 248 30.69 6.08 -13.57
CA GLN A 248 29.92 5.52 -12.44
C GLN A 248 28.66 6.34 -12.15
N THR A 249 28.75 7.66 -12.34
CA THR A 249 27.62 8.59 -12.24
C THR A 249 26.61 8.37 -13.38
N ALA A 250 27.09 8.11 -14.61
CA ALA A 250 26.22 7.76 -15.74
C ALA A 250 25.45 6.44 -15.55
N ARG A 251 26.09 5.42 -14.94
CA ARG A 251 25.42 4.14 -14.61
C ARG A 251 24.37 4.30 -13.51
N ARG A 252 24.64 5.12 -12.50
CA ARG A 252 23.67 5.47 -11.43
C ARG A 252 22.47 6.24 -11.96
N HIS A 253 22.67 7.20 -12.87
CA HIS A 253 21.58 7.92 -13.52
C HIS A 253 20.66 6.99 -14.33
N LYS A 254 21.19 5.95 -15.00
CA LYS A 254 20.37 4.95 -15.72
C LYS A 254 19.48 4.12 -14.78
N PHE A 255 19.97 3.73 -13.60
CA PHE A 255 19.18 3.01 -12.59
C PHE A 255 18.02 3.86 -12.06
N TYR A 256 18.29 5.12 -11.66
CA TYR A 256 17.25 6.06 -11.23
C TYR A 256 16.26 6.41 -12.34
N ALA A 257 16.71 6.50 -13.60
CA ALA A 257 15.83 6.70 -14.75
C ALA A 257 14.94 5.48 -15.05
N ARG A 258 15.35 4.27 -14.67
CA ARG A 258 14.55 3.03 -14.84
C ARG A 258 13.49 2.90 -13.75
N ALA A 259 13.87 3.12 -12.49
CA ALA A 259 12.93 3.17 -11.36
C ALA A 259 11.89 4.31 -11.52
N ARG A 260 12.33 5.50 -11.97
CA ARG A 260 11.41 6.61 -12.30
C ARG A 260 10.54 6.32 -13.52
N ARG A 261 11.01 5.55 -14.51
CA ARG A 261 10.17 5.16 -15.67
C ARG A 261 9.11 4.13 -15.29
N CYS A 262 9.41 3.17 -14.42
CA CYS A 262 8.37 2.31 -13.84
C CYS A 262 7.33 3.14 -13.08
N ALA A 263 7.76 4.03 -12.18
CA ALA A 263 6.85 4.89 -11.43
C ALA A 263 6.01 5.85 -12.32
N ARG A 264 6.58 6.36 -13.43
CA ARG A 264 5.85 7.22 -14.37
C ARG A 264 4.90 6.47 -15.31
N ARG A 265 5.19 5.21 -15.65
CA ARG A 265 4.26 4.37 -16.43
C ARG A 265 3.00 4.04 -15.64
N ILE A 266 3.14 3.86 -14.33
CA ILE A 266 2.01 3.67 -13.40
C ILE A 266 1.19 4.97 -13.24
N HIS A 267 1.77 6.14 -13.50
CA HIS A 267 1.09 7.43 -13.37
C HIS A 267 0.45 7.95 -14.68
N ARG A 268 0.59 7.20 -15.80
CA ARG A 268 0.04 7.54 -17.12
C ARG A 268 -0.90 6.45 -17.67
N ALA A 269 -1.29 5.50 -16.84
CA ALA A 269 -2.28 4.45 -17.10
C ALA A 269 -3.26 4.41 -15.93
#